data_AF-A0A832UHX0-F1
#
_entry.id   AF-A0A832UHX0-F1
#
_cell.length_a   1.000
_cell.length_b   1.000
_cell.length_c   1.000
_cell.angle_alpha   90.00
_cell.angle_beta   90.00
_cell.angle_gamma   90.00
#
_symmetry.space_group_name_H-M   'P 1'
#
loop_
_entity.id
_entity.type
_entity.pdbx_description
1 polymer ?
#
loop_
_entity_poly.entity_id
_entity_poly.type
_entity_poly.pdbx_seq_one_letter_code
_entity_poly.pdbx_strand_id
1 'polypeptide(L)'
;MEKQSKKILVIRSATRILDKTLVSLQEEFPGCHITVLLPQSVKESMEQDQKVNEVLTIPNQRRMDVSSYGKKNIRRLQEMNFDLAISLYNIDHGLGYSNIDLFALAAKAKSVRGYNSRGTFVEVTRSTATKKAFMEKTSFFWLGINYVATSILFIIITLALIGEWLFRLPFRKKHASAKTVFAPSPSVRKPVKVRV
;
A
#
# COMPACT_ATOMS: atom_id res chain seq x y z
N MET A 1 16.15 22.84 39.07
CA MET A 1 16.61 22.61 37.68
C MET A 1 15.41 22.75 36.76
N GLU A 2 15.29 23.85 36.02
CA GLU A 2 14.33 23.91 34.92
C GLU A 2 14.69 22.81 33.91
N LYS A 3 13.79 21.86 33.73
CA LYS A 3 13.95 20.78 32.75
C LYS A 3 13.85 21.46 31.38
N GLN A 4 14.97 21.57 30.66
CA GLN A 4 15.00 22.17 29.33
C GLN A 4 13.90 21.55 28.46
N SER A 5 13.04 22.38 27.87
CA SER A 5 11.92 21.94 27.04
C SER A 5 12.42 21.07 25.89
N LYS A 6 11.90 19.84 25.82
CA LYS A 6 12.22 18.87 24.76
C LYS A 6 11.72 19.39 23.42
N LYS A 7 12.59 19.47 22.41
CA LYS A 7 12.21 19.76 21.02
C LYS A 7 11.87 18.46 20.29
N ILE A 8 10.63 18.34 19.83
CA ILE A 8 10.10 17.11 19.24
C ILE A 8 9.63 17.38 17.81
N LEU A 9 10.13 16.60 16.87
CA LEU A 9 9.64 16.57 15.49
C LEU A 9 8.65 15.43 15.31
N VAL A 10 7.43 15.71 14.88
CA VAL A 10 6.42 14.70 14.55
C VAL A 10 6.17 14.69 13.04
N ILE A 11 6.46 13.58 12.37
CA ILE A 11 6.21 13.43 10.94
C ILE A 11 4.82 12.83 10.76
N ARG A 12 3.90 13.62 10.21
CA ARG A 12 2.48 13.26 10.03
C ARG A 12 2.27 12.32 8.85
N SER A 13 2.82 11.11 8.91
CA SER A 13 2.58 10.04 7.93
C SER A 13 1.31 9.23 8.19
N ALA A 14 0.73 9.36 9.38
CA ALA A 14 -0.51 8.69 9.78
C ALA A 14 -1.41 9.70 10.51
N THR A 15 -2.60 9.97 9.95
CA THR A 15 -3.53 10.98 10.47
C THR A 15 -4.28 10.48 11.70
N ARG A 16 -4.63 9.19 11.73
CA ARG A 16 -5.52 8.60 12.75
C ARG A 16 -4.92 8.60 14.15
N ILE A 17 -3.60 8.57 14.27
CA ILE A 17 -2.92 8.43 15.56
C ILE A 17 -2.30 9.73 16.06
N LEU A 18 -2.27 10.77 15.21
CA LEU A 18 -1.58 12.01 15.52
C LEU A 18 -2.07 12.64 16.82
N ASP A 19 -3.38 12.86 16.96
CA ASP A 19 -3.94 13.57 18.12
C ASP A 19 -3.63 12.84 19.44
N LYS A 20 -3.86 11.52 19.46
CA LYS A 20 -3.50 10.66 20.60
C LYS A 20 -2.00 10.73 20.92
N THR A 21 -1.15 10.72 19.89
CA THR A 21 0.29 10.82 20.08
C THR A 21 0.69 12.20 20.61
N LEU A 22 0.09 13.30 20.12
CA LEU A 22 0.38 14.65 20.63
C LEU A 22 0.05 14.77 22.13
N VAL A 23 -1.10 14.26 22.56
CA VAL A 23 -1.48 14.23 23.99
C VAL A 23 -0.46 13.42 24.80
N SER A 24 -0.15 12.20 24.35
CA SER A 24 0.82 11.33 25.05
C SER A 24 2.21 11.96 25.15
N LEU A 25 2.64 12.75 24.18
CA LEU A 25 3.94 13.43 24.21
C LEU A 25 3.95 14.60 25.18
N GLN A 26 2.86 15.35 25.30
CA GLN A 26 2.72 16.42 26.28
C GLN A 26 2.69 15.88 27.71
N GLU A 27 2.09 14.70 27.90
CA GLU A 27 2.10 13.98 29.18
C GLU A 27 3.50 13.43 29.52
N GLU A 28 4.19 12.79 28.56
CA GLU A 28 5.54 12.24 28.77
C GLU A 28 6.60 13.35 28.95
N PHE A 29 6.45 14.45 28.21
CA PHE A 29 7.38 15.59 28.20
C PHE A 29 6.63 16.91 28.46
N PRO A 30 6.26 17.21 29.72
CA PRO A 30 5.57 18.46 30.05
C PRO A 30 6.34 19.69 29.56
N GLY A 31 5.64 20.59 28.87
CA GLY A 31 6.22 21.82 28.32
C GLY A 31 7.10 21.61 27.08
N CYS A 32 7.04 20.46 26.40
CA CYS A 32 7.77 20.22 25.16
C CYS A 32 7.34 21.16 24.02
N HIS A 33 8.27 21.40 23.10
CA HIS A 33 8.01 22.11 21.85
C HIS A 33 7.83 21.10 20.71
N ILE A 34 6.60 21.00 20.20
CA ILE A 34 6.24 20.07 19.13
C ILE A 34 6.18 20.79 17.79
N THR A 35 7.07 20.38 16.89
CA THR A 35 7.06 20.75 15.48
C THR A 35 6.45 19.61 14.67
N VAL A 36 5.39 19.87 13.90
CA VAL A 36 4.75 18.87 13.05
C VAL A 36 5.13 19.09 11.59
N LEU A 37 5.69 18.07 10.94
CA LEU A 37 5.91 18.05 9.50
C LEU A 37 4.75 17.34 8.78
N LEU A 38 4.11 18.02 7.84
CA LEU A 38 2.91 17.54 7.15
C LEU A 38 2.83 17.99 5.69
N PRO A 39 1.97 17.38 4.85
CA PRO A 39 1.69 17.88 3.50
C PRO A 39 1.11 19.30 3.51
N GLN A 40 1.49 20.13 2.54
CA GLN A 40 1.01 21.52 2.42
C GLN A 40 -0.53 21.64 2.45
N SER A 41 -1.25 20.66 1.89
CA SER A 41 -2.71 20.66 1.82
C SER A 41 -3.42 20.66 3.18
N VAL A 42 -2.72 20.27 4.25
CA VAL A 42 -3.31 20.14 5.60
C VAL A 42 -2.68 21.10 6.60
N LYS A 43 -1.97 22.13 6.11
CA LYS A 43 -1.27 23.13 6.91
C LYS A 43 -2.21 23.92 7.82
N GLU A 44 -3.22 24.57 7.23
CA GLU A 44 -4.13 25.49 7.94
C GLU A 44 -4.86 24.81 9.11
N SER A 45 -5.33 23.57 8.90
CA SER A 45 -5.98 22.79 9.94
C SER A 45 -5.06 22.45 11.11
N MET A 46 -3.74 22.36 10.90
CA MET A 46 -2.78 22.04 11.95
C MET A 46 -2.27 23.28 12.69
N GLU A 47 -2.18 24.43 12.01
CA GLU A 47 -1.77 25.69 12.64
C GLU A 47 -2.75 26.17 13.71
N GLN A 48 -4.00 25.70 13.66
CA GLN A 48 -5.02 25.97 14.67
C GLN A 48 -4.97 25.03 15.88
N ASP A 49 -4.16 23.95 15.84
CA ASP A 49 -4.08 22.98 16.93
C ASP A 49 -3.21 23.51 18.07
N GLN A 50 -3.82 23.72 19.24
CA GLN A 50 -3.14 24.22 20.44
C GLN A 50 -2.02 23.30 20.94
N LYS A 51 -2.00 22.02 20.52
CA LYS A 51 -0.96 21.06 20.91
C LYS A 51 0.31 21.19 20.07
N VAL A 52 0.27 21.95 18.98
CA VAL A 52 1.37 22.11 18.02
C VAL A 52 1.96 23.50 18.13
N ASN A 53 3.28 23.58 18.27
CA ASN A 53 3.98 24.85 18.41
C ASN A 53 4.45 25.40 17.05
N GLU A 54 4.81 24.51 16.14
CA GLU A 54 5.31 24.88 14.82
C GLU A 54 4.85 23.86 13.76
N VAL A 55 4.48 24.36 12.59
CA VAL A 55 4.08 23.54 11.44
C VAL A 55 5.09 23.71 10.31
N LEU A 56 5.72 22.61 9.92
CA LEU A 56 6.53 22.52 8.72
C LEU A 56 5.75 21.81 7.62
N THR A 57 5.98 22.22 6.39
CA THR A 57 5.29 21.62 5.25
C THR A 57 6.23 20.94 4.27
N ILE A 58 5.76 19.83 3.71
CA ILE A 58 6.33 19.16 2.52
C ILE A 58 5.36 19.33 1.34
N PRO A 59 5.85 19.44 0.09
CA PRO A 59 4.98 19.50 -1.07
C PRO A 59 3.99 18.34 -1.11
N ASN A 60 2.79 18.60 -1.64
CA ASN A 60 1.77 17.57 -1.79
C ASN A 60 2.25 16.52 -2.79
N GLN A 61 2.64 15.35 -2.28
CA GLN A 61 3.09 14.22 -3.06
C GLN A 61 2.54 12.93 -2.50
N ARG A 62 2.54 11.88 -3.33
CA ARG A 62 2.00 10.57 -2.94
C ARG A 62 2.77 9.93 -1.79
N ARG A 63 4.07 10.21 -1.66
CA ARG A 63 4.94 9.67 -0.60
C ARG A 63 5.86 10.75 -0.06
N MET A 64 6.01 10.79 1.25
CA MET A 64 7.02 11.62 1.91
C MET A 64 8.33 10.85 1.96
N ASP A 65 9.40 11.43 1.42
CA ASP A 65 10.74 10.85 1.47
C ASP A 65 11.82 11.95 1.47
N VAL A 66 13.07 11.56 1.69
CA VAL A 66 14.19 12.50 1.82
C VAL A 66 14.43 13.24 0.49
N SER A 67 14.22 12.56 -0.64
CA SER A 67 14.39 13.13 -1.98
C SER A 67 13.38 14.23 -2.29
N SER A 68 12.11 13.99 -1.99
CA SER A 68 10.98 14.88 -2.26
C SER A 68 11.03 16.14 -1.41
N TYR A 69 11.47 16.04 -0.16
CA TYR A 69 11.65 17.21 0.69
C TYR A 69 12.86 18.06 0.27
N GLY A 70 13.88 17.42 -0.32
CA GLY A 70 15.04 18.09 -0.88
C GLY A 70 16.14 18.37 0.16
N LYS A 71 17.39 18.32 -0.30
CA LYS A 71 18.59 18.42 0.56
C LYS A 71 18.65 19.71 1.38
N LYS A 72 18.20 20.85 0.82
CA LYS A 72 18.20 22.14 1.54
C LYS A 72 17.26 22.12 2.74
N ASN A 73 16.06 21.55 2.59
CA ASN A 73 15.10 21.49 3.67
C ASN A 73 15.50 20.45 4.73
N ILE A 74 16.12 19.33 4.32
CA ILE A 74 16.72 18.37 5.27
C ILE A 74 17.81 19.03 6.12
N ARG A 75 18.68 19.87 5.53
CA ARG A 75 19.68 20.62 6.30
C ARG A 75 19.03 21.56 7.31
N ARG A 76 17.98 22.29 6.91
CA ARG A 76 17.20 23.13 7.83
C ARG A 76 16.60 22.32 8.99
N LEU A 77 16.03 21.14 8.71
CA LEU A 77 15.54 20.24 9.77
C LEU A 77 16.66 19.83 10.75
N GLN A 78 17.86 19.56 10.25
CA GLN A 78 19.01 19.21 11.09
C GLN A 78 19.47 20.40 11.96
N GLU A 79 19.44 21.62 11.42
CA GLU A 79 19.80 22.85 12.12
C GLU A 79 18.84 23.18 13.29
N MET A 80 17.61 22.66 13.26
CA MET A 80 16.64 22.82 14.36
C MET A 80 16.98 22.01 15.62
N ASN A 81 17.91 21.04 15.52
CA ASN A 81 18.47 20.27 16.64
C ASN A 81 17.39 19.61 17.53
N PHE A 82 16.55 18.75 16.95
CA PHE A 82 15.52 18.03 17.68
C PHE A 82 16.09 17.01 18.69
N ASP A 83 15.47 16.87 19.84
CA ASP A 83 15.81 15.82 20.82
C ASP A 83 15.16 14.48 20.46
N LEU A 84 13.99 14.52 19.84
CA LEU A 84 13.20 13.36 19.48
C LEU A 84 12.53 13.59 18.12
N ALA A 85 12.68 12.65 17.20
CA ALA A 85 11.87 12.59 15.97
C ALA A 85 10.91 11.41 16.02
N ILE A 86 9.70 11.60 15.50
CA ILE A 86 8.61 10.63 15.57
C ILE A 86 8.09 10.31 14.18
N SER A 87 8.13 9.03 13.84
CA SER A 87 7.43 8.45 12.68
C SER A 87 6.07 7.91 13.12
N LEU A 88 4.99 8.25 12.42
CA LEU A 88 3.65 7.77 12.72
C LEU A 88 3.19 6.71 11.72
N TYR A 89 2.74 5.54 12.18
CA TYR A 89 2.29 4.43 11.32
C TYR A 89 0.79 4.17 11.50
N ASN A 90 0.08 3.94 10.38
CA ASN A 90 -1.32 3.49 10.45
C ASN A 90 -1.45 1.98 10.73
N ILE A 91 -0.35 1.24 10.77
CA ILE A 91 -0.33 -0.21 10.95
C ILE A 91 0.65 -0.62 12.05
N ASP A 92 0.31 -1.70 12.74
CA ASP A 92 1.01 -2.14 13.96
C ASP A 92 2.49 -2.43 13.77
N HIS A 93 2.84 -3.11 12.67
CA HIS A 93 4.21 -3.53 12.37
C HIS A 93 5.02 -2.45 11.60
N GLY A 94 4.37 -1.36 11.17
CA GLY A 94 5.00 -0.25 10.45
C GLY A 94 5.72 -0.63 9.16
N LEU A 95 5.38 -1.76 8.51
CA LEU A 95 5.94 -2.12 7.19
C LEU A 95 5.29 -1.26 6.10
N GLY A 96 6.07 -0.85 5.11
CA GLY A 96 5.66 0.14 4.10
C GLY A 96 5.91 1.59 4.54
N TYR A 97 6.51 1.81 5.71
CA TYR A 97 6.86 3.13 6.26
C TYR A 97 8.38 3.32 6.41
N SER A 98 9.21 2.45 5.81
CA SER A 98 10.68 2.60 5.88
C SER A 98 11.18 3.94 5.34
N ASN A 99 10.50 4.52 4.35
CA ASN A 99 10.78 5.87 3.85
C ASN A 99 10.62 6.94 4.93
N ILE A 100 9.60 6.83 5.78
CA ILE A 100 9.36 7.76 6.89
C ILE A 100 10.42 7.58 7.98
N ASP A 101 10.82 6.35 8.27
CA ASP A 101 11.89 6.08 9.24
C ASP A 101 13.23 6.64 8.79
N LEU A 102 13.57 6.45 7.51
CA LEU A 102 14.76 7.05 6.91
C LEU A 102 14.67 8.58 6.90
N PHE A 103 13.48 9.12 6.71
CA PHE A 103 13.23 10.56 6.77
C PHE A 103 13.44 11.12 8.19
N ALA A 104 12.89 10.46 9.20
CA ALA A 104 13.07 10.82 10.60
C ALA A 104 14.54 10.74 11.03
N LEU A 105 15.25 9.70 10.59
CA LEU A 105 16.70 9.58 10.78
C LEU A 105 17.47 10.70 10.08
N ALA A 106 17.03 11.13 8.89
CA ALA A 106 17.66 12.23 8.15
C ALA A 106 17.55 13.58 8.87
N ALA A 107 16.59 13.76 9.78
CA ALA A 107 16.49 14.94 10.63
C ALA A 107 17.58 15.02 11.73
N LYS A 108 18.35 13.94 11.95
CA LYS A 108 19.42 13.84 12.96
C LYS A 108 18.99 14.24 14.38
N ALA A 109 17.77 13.89 14.78
CA ALA A 109 17.36 14.03 16.17
C ALA A 109 18.21 13.13 17.08
N LYS A 110 18.35 13.47 18.37
CA LYS A 110 19.11 12.66 19.34
C LYS A 110 18.57 11.23 19.48
N SER A 111 17.25 11.07 19.31
CA SER A 111 16.57 9.78 19.30
C SER A 111 15.42 9.79 18.29
N VAL A 112 15.05 8.62 17.77
CA VAL A 112 13.93 8.49 16.83
C VAL A 112 13.00 7.36 17.30
N ARG A 113 11.69 7.60 17.31
CA ARG A 113 10.67 6.63 17.70
C ARG A 113 9.63 6.45 16.59
N GLY A 114 9.20 5.23 16.38
CA GLY A 114 8.12 4.87 15.47
C GLY A 114 6.88 4.47 16.25
N TYR A 115 5.83 5.28 16.21
CA TYR A 115 4.55 4.99 16.88
C TYR A 115 3.58 4.30 15.94
N ASN A 116 2.91 3.26 16.43
CA ASN A 116 1.93 2.51 15.67
C ASN A 116 0.47 2.89 16.00
N SER A 117 -0.47 2.20 15.34
CA SER A 117 -1.92 2.34 15.54
C SER A 117 -2.40 2.21 16.99
N ARG A 118 -1.69 1.45 17.82
CA ARG A 118 -2.03 1.25 19.23
C ARG A 118 -1.48 2.35 20.15
N GLY A 119 -0.56 3.18 19.63
CA GLY A 119 0.16 4.20 20.40
C GLY A 119 1.38 3.63 21.13
N THR A 120 1.79 2.39 20.84
CA THR A 120 3.08 1.89 21.32
C THR A 120 4.18 2.31 20.34
N PHE A 121 5.38 2.50 20.86
CA PHE A 121 6.52 2.91 20.05
C PHE A 121 7.62 1.85 20.02
N VAL A 122 8.38 1.87 18.94
CA VAL A 122 9.67 1.18 18.82
C VAL A 122 10.76 2.22 18.54
N GLU A 123 11.97 1.98 19.05
CA GLU A 123 13.10 2.83 18.70
C GLU A 123 13.53 2.58 17.26
N VAL A 124 13.71 3.65 16.51
CA VAL A 124 14.12 3.61 15.10
C VAL A 124 15.60 3.95 15.02
N THR A 125 16.40 2.93 14.80
CA THR A 125 17.82 3.06 14.48
C THR A 125 18.07 2.87 12.98
N ARG A 126 19.24 3.26 12.51
CA ARG A 126 19.65 3.03 11.12
C ARG A 126 19.53 1.56 10.70
N SER A 127 19.91 0.63 11.60
CA SER A 127 19.80 -0.82 11.37
C SER A 127 18.35 -1.29 11.24
N THR A 128 17.47 -0.83 12.13
CA THR A 128 16.04 -1.19 12.07
C THR A 128 15.37 -0.64 10.80
N ALA A 129 15.70 0.60 10.41
CA ALA A 129 15.14 1.22 9.21
C ALA A 129 15.64 0.55 7.92
N THR A 130 16.93 0.20 7.83
CA THR A 130 17.47 -0.51 6.66
C THR A 130 16.94 -1.95 6.57
N LYS A 131 16.84 -2.66 7.70
CA LYS A 131 16.21 -3.98 7.76
C LYS A 131 14.77 -3.92 7.27
N LYS A 132 14.00 -2.94 7.74
CA LYS A 132 12.61 -2.72 7.32
C LYS A 132 12.53 -2.44 5.80
N ALA A 133 13.37 -1.54 5.29
CA ALA A 133 13.43 -1.24 3.86
C ALA A 133 13.81 -2.48 3.01
N PHE A 134 14.70 -3.33 3.51
CA PHE A 134 15.07 -4.58 2.86
C PHE A 134 13.90 -5.56 2.82
N MET A 135 13.19 -5.76 3.95
CA MET A 135 12.01 -6.64 4.02
C MET A 135 10.88 -6.18 3.09
N GLU A 136 10.69 -4.86 2.97
CA GLU A 136 9.70 -4.31 2.03
C GLU A 136 10.06 -4.65 0.58
N LYS A 137 11.33 -4.55 0.20
CA LYS A 137 11.80 -4.90 -1.16
C LYS A 137 11.76 -6.40 -1.44
N THR A 138 12.17 -7.24 -0.48
CA THR A 138 12.13 -8.70 -0.66
C THR A 138 10.70 -9.22 -0.74
N SER A 139 9.73 -8.56 -0.11
CA SER A 139 8.30 -8.91 -0.28
C SER A 139 7.85 -8.77 -1.73
N PHE A 140 8.26 -7.70 -2.43
CA PHE A 140 7.99 -7.54 -3.87
C PHE A 140 8.72 -8.57 -4.73
N PHE A 141 9.94 -8.94 -4.34
CA PHE A 141 10.69 -10.00 -5.03
C PHE A 141 9.96 -11.35 -4.96
N TRP A 142 9.51 -11.75 -3.76
CA TRP A 142 8.73 -12.97 -3.59
C TRP A 142 7.39 -12.94 -4.33
N LEU A 143 6.72 -11.78 -4.35
CA LEU A 143 5.52 -11.60 -5.15
C LEU A 143 5.79 -11.81 -6.65
N GLY A 144 6.92 -11.29 -7.15
CA GLY A 144 7.35 -11.49 -8.54
C GLY A 144 7.61 -12.96 -8.88
N ILE A 145 8.34 -13.68 -8.01
CA ILE A 145 8.56 -15.13 -8.16
C ILE A 145 7.22 -15.87 -8.23
N ASN A 146 6.30 -15.57 -7.32
CA ASN A 146 4.99 -16.21 -7.28
C ASN A 146 4.20 -15.94 -8.58
N TYR A 147 4.23 -14.71 -9.08
CA TYR A 147 3.57 -14.36 -10.34
C TYR A 147 4.13 -15.12 -11.54
N VAL A 148 5.47 -15.27 -11.61
CA VAL A 148 6.14 -16.06 -12.65
C VAL A 148 5.76 -17.54 -12.54
N ALA A 149 5.84 -18.12 -11.35
CA ALA A 149 5.48 -19.52 -11.12
C ALA A 149 4.01 -19.79 -11.50
N THR A 150 3.11 -18.89 -11.11
CA THR A 150 1.69 -18.96 -11.45
C THR A 150 1.47 -18.87 -12.97
N SER A 151 2.18 -17.96 -13.64
CA SER A 151 2.11 -17.82 -15.11
C SER A 151 2.58 -19.10 -15.82
N ILE A 152 3.69 -19.70 -15.37
CA ILE A 152 4.20 -20.97 -15.90
C ILE A 152 3.18 -22.09 -15.68
N LEU A 153 2.59 -22.16 -14.48
CA LEU A 153 1.56 -23.15 -14.17
C LEU A 153 0.36 -23.04 -15.11
N PHE A 154 -0.15 -21.83 -15.37
CA PHE A 154 -1.25 -21.61 -16.31
C PHE A 154 -0.88 -21.99 -17.75
N ILE A 155 0.36 -21.73 -18.18
CA ILE A 155 0.84 -22.14 -19.51
C ILE A 155 0.85 -23.67 -19.61
N ILE A 156 1.39 -24.38 -18.61
CA ILE A 156 1.43 -25.84 -18.58
C ILE A 156 0.02 -26.43 -18.64
N ILE A 157 -0.91 -25.92 -17.81
CA ILE A 157 -2.31 -26.36 -17.80
C ILE A 157 -2.95 -26.12 -19.17
N THR A 158 -2.74 -24.94 -19.77
CA THR A 158 -3.30 -24.61 -21.09
C THR A 158 -2.77 -25.53 -22.17
N LEU A 159 -1.45 -25.80 -22.20
CA LEU A 159 -0.85 -26.74 -23.13
C LEU A 159 -1.34 -28.17 -22.91
N ALA A 160 -1.53 -28.60 -21.67
CA ALA A 160 -2.09 -29.91 -21.34
C ALA A 160 -3.54 -30.04 -21.85
N LEU A 161 -4.37 -29.01 -21.68
CA LEU A 161 -5.74 -28.99 -22.20
C LEU A 161 -5.79 -28.97 -23.72
N ILE A 162 -4.92 -28.19 -24.39
CA ILE A 162 -4.80 -28.22 -25.86
C ILE A 162 -4.33 -29.58 -26.34
N GLY A 163 -3.32 -30.16 -25.70
CA GLY A 163 -2.80 -31.49 -26.03
C GLY A 163 -3.86 -32.58 -25.84
N GLU A 164 -4.62 -32.51 -24.75
CA GLU A 164 -5.74 -33.40 -24.48
C GLU A 164 -6.85 -33.26 -25.54
N TRP A 165 -7.21 -32.03 -25.92
CA TRP A 165 -8.17 -31.76 -26.97
C TRP A 165 -7.70 -32.30 -28.33
N LEU A 166 -6.43 -32.07 -28.69
CA LEU A 166 -5.81 -32.57 -29.91
C LEU A 166 -5.76 -34.11 -29.92
N PHE A 167 -5.45 -34.74 -28.79
CA PHE A 167 -5.45 -36.19 -28.65
C PHE A 167 -6.84 -36.80 -28.79
N ARG A 168 -7.90 -36.08 -28.36
CA ARG A 168 -9.29 -36.52 -28.53
C ARG A 168 -9.83 -36.35 -29.95
N LEU A 169 -9.24 -35.48 -30.80
CA LEU A 169 -9.68 -35.28 -32.19
C LEU A 169 -9.84 -36.58 -33.01
N PRO A 170 -8.87 -37.52 -33.04
CA PRO A 170 -9.00 -38.77 -33.80
C PRO A 170 -10.05 -39.74 -33.21
N PHE A 171 -10.35 -39.65 -31.91
CA PHE A 171 -11.36 -40.48 -31.25
C PHE A 171 -12.76 -39.85 -31.21
N ARG A 172 -12.90 -38.64 -31.78
CA ARG A 172 -14.19 -37.98 -31.95
C ARG A 172 -14.96 -38.75 -33.02
N LYS A 173 -15.62 -39.84 -32.59
CA LYS A 173 -16.52 -40.64 -33.42
C LYS A 173 -17.36 -39.67 -34.24
N LYS A 174 -17.31 -39.80 -35.57
CA LYS A 174 -18.27 -39.17 -36.47
C LYS A 174 -19.64 -39.52 -35.87
N HIS A 175 -20.31 -38.54 -35.26
CA HIS A 175 -21.73 -38.69 -35.01
C HIS A 175 -22.31 -38.98 -36.38
N ALA A 176 -22.75 -40.22 -36.55
CA ALA A 176 -23.40 -40.68 -37.74
C ALA A 176 -24.40 -39.60 -38.14
N SER A 177 -24.32 -39.16 -39.40
CA SER A 177 -25.38 -38.45 -40.07
C SER A 177 -26.63 -39.34 -39.95
N ALA A 178 -27.39 -39.14 -38.88
CA ALA A 178 -28.58 -39.90 -38.61
C ALA A 178 -29.74 -39.17 -39.28
N LYS A 179 -30.20 -39.81 -40.35
CA LYS A 179 -31.48 -39.63 -41.03
C LYS A 179 -31.59 -38.40 -41.92
N THR A 180 -31.24 -38.61 -43.19
CA THR A 180 -32.07 -38.06 -44.27
C THR A 180 -32.49 -39.19 -45.20
N VAL A 181 -33.80 -39.28 -45.37
CA VAL A 181 -34.53 -39.87 -46.50
C VAL A 181 -34.63 -41.40 -46.55
N PHE A 182 -35.81 -41.92 -46.20
CA PHE A 182 -36.71 -42.56 -47.16
C PHE A 182 -38.09 -42.71 -46.51
N ALA A 183 -39.02 -41.81 -46.84
CA ALA A 183 -40.45 -42.03 -46.65
C ALA A 183 -41.07 -42.13 -48.05
N PRO A 184 -41.77 -43.22 -48.41
CA PRO A 184 -42.40 -43.32 -49.72
C PRO A 184 -43.79 -42.65 -49.72
N SER A 185 -43.91 -41.70 -50.64
CA SER A 185 -45.05 -41.40 -51.53
C SER A 185 -46.36 -40.76 -50.99
N PRO A 186 -47.00 -39.88 -51.80
CA PRO A 186 -48.03 -38.95 -51.36
C PRO A 186 -49.43 -39.55 -51.50
N SER A 187 -50.27 -39.40 -50.47
CA SER A 187 -51.70 -39.67 -50.62
C SER A 187 -52.37 -38.47 -51.30
N VAL A 188 -52.73 -38.68 -52.56
CA VAL A 188 -53.56 -37.81 -53.39
C VAL A 188 -54.95 -37.67 -52.73
N ARG A 189 -55.25 -36.50 -52.15
CA ARG A 189 -56.64 -36.11 -51.84
C ARG A 189 -57.24 -35.43 -53.07
N LYS A 190 -58.23 -36.08 -53.69
CA LYS A 190 -59.06 -35.51 -54.76
C LYS A 190 -59.90 -34.33 -54.22
N PRO A 191 -60.13 -33.27 -55.02
CA PRO A 191 -60.94 -32.13 -54.58
C PRO A 191 -62.43 -32.49 -54.48
N VAL A 192 -63.04 -32.10 -53.37
CA VAL A 192 -64.50 -32.17 -53.16
C VAL A 192 -65.16 -31.14 -54.07
N LYS A 193 -65.97 -31.61 -55.03
CA LYS A 193 -66.87 -30.77 -55.82
C LYS A 193 -68.04 -30.36 -54.92
N VAL A 194 -68.18 -29.06 -54.66
CA VAL A 194 -69.43 -28.47 -54.17
C VAL A 194 -70.25 -28.07 -55.39
N ARG A 195 -71.49 -28.57 -55.50
CA ARG A 195 -72.51 -28.02 -56.38
C ARG A 195 -73.63 -27.46 -55.51
N VAL A 196 -74.02 -26.23 -55.85
CA VAL A 196 -75.26 -25.56 -55.45
C VAL A 196 -76.46 -26.33 -55.98
#